data_AF-A0A7L0V0A3-F1
#
_entry.id   AF-A0A7L0V0A3-F1
#
_cell.length_a   1.000
_cell.length_b   1.000
_cell.length_c   1.000
_cell.angle_alpha   90.00
_cell.angle_beta   90.00
_cell.angle_gamma   90.00
#
_symmetry.space_group_name_H-M   'P 1'
#
loop_
_entity.id
_entity.type
_entity.pdbx_description
1 polymer ?
#
loop_
_entity_poly.entity_id
_entity_poly.type
_entity_poly.pdbx_seq_one_letter_code
_entity_poly.pdbx_strand_id
1 'polypeptide(L)'
;DVILDADMAHPRLEISVDGRRVKDTDVIRFLLRNENIFDSRLFVLAKEGYTSKKYYWEINVGTRRNWALGIAHESVARKGTLCPENGFWVIVCANGQDYLAYTNPWICLTVTGYLSKIGIFLDIPAKQISFYDVFKAVALYTFSIADGISQEGKFLPFFSTGLAAAEPDTEPLAILQFSDDD
;
A
#
# COMPACT_ATOMS: atom_id res chain seq x y z
N ASP A 1 -0.46 0.02 15.49
CA ASP A 1 0.50 -0.81 14.73
C ASP A 1 -0.12 -1.44 13.51
N VAL A 2 0.64 -1.52 12.41
CA VAL A 2 0.29 -2.21 11.18
C VAL A 2 1.12 -3.51 11.11
N ILE A 3 0.45 -4.64 10.87
CA ILE A 3 1.07 -5.96 10.69
C ILE A 3 0.49 -6.58 9.43
N LEU A 4 1.36 -7.06 8.54
CA LEU A 4 1.00 -7.63 7.26
C LEU A 4 0.44 -9.06 7.40
N ASP A 5 -0.57 -9.38 6.61
CA ASP A 5 -1.18 -10.71 6.59
C ASP A 5 -0.48 -11.63 5.57
N ALA A 6 0.41 -12.49 6.09
CA ALA A 6 1.13 -13.48 5.29
C ALA A 6 0.19 -14.50 4.61
N ASP A 7 -0.97 -14.76 5.19
CA ASP A 7 -1.94 -15.67 4.60
C ASP A 7 -2.68 -15.03 3.43
N MET A 8 -2.75 -13.71 3.38
CA MET A 8 -3.38 -13.00 2.27
C MET A 8 -2.40 -12.50 1.22
N ALA A 9 -1.09 -12.59 1.45
CA ALA A 9 -0.06 -12.11 0.54
C ALA A 9 -0.03 -12.86 -0.81
N HIS A 10 0.41 -12.16 -1.85
CA HIS A 10 0.76 -12.80 -3.12
C HIS A 10 1.90 -13.82 -2.89
N PRO A 11 1.87 -15.03 -3.50
CA PRO A 11 2.83 -16.11 -3.17
C PRO A 11 4.30 -15.82 -3.51
N ARG A 12 4.55 -14.79 -4.30
CA ARG A 12 5.89 -14.30 -4.65
C ARG A 12 6.47 -13.35 -3.58
N LEU A 13 5.63 -12.84 -2.69
CA LEU A 13 6.02 -11.96 -1.59
C LEU A 13 6.48 -12.76 -0.38
N GLU A 14 7.59 -12.33 0.21
CA GLU A 14 8.03 -12.79 1.52
C GLU A 14 7.80 -11.69 2.56
N ILE A 15 7.16 -12.07 3.65
CA ILE A 15 6.94 -11.22 4.81
C ILE A 15 7.94 -11.62 5.90
N SER A 16 8.53 -10.63 6.58
CA SER A 16 9.40 -10.87 7.74
C SER A 16 8.64 -11.49 8.91
N VAL A 17 9.40 -12.13 9.83
CA VAL A 17 8.83 -12.80 11.02
C VAL A 17 8.02 -11.85 11.90
N ASP A 18 8.43 -10.58 12.00
CA ASP A 18 7.70 -9.54 12.74
C ASP A 18 6.47 -9.00 11.99
N GLY A 19 6.22 -9.46 10.76
CA GLY A 19 5.08 -9.05 9.94
C GLY A 19 5.16 -7.63 9.41
N ARG A 20 6.32 -6.97 9.46
CA ARG A 20 6.46 -5.52 9.17
C ARG A 20 7.24 -5.18 7.91
N ARG A 21 7.84 -6.18 7.27
CA ARG A 21 8.58 -6.00 6.03
C ARG A 21 8.01 -6.92 4.96
N VAL A 22 8.00 -6.45 3.73
CA VAL A 22 7.62 -7.25 2.57
C VAL A 22 8.59 -7.00 1.41
N LYS A 23 9.03 -8.07 0.77
CA LYS A 23 9.86 -8.03 -0.45
C LYS A 23 9.37 -9.03 -1.48
N ASP A 24 9.66 -8.72 -2.74
CA ASP A 24 9.51 -9.66 -3.84
C ASP A 24 10.70 -10.64 -3.83
N THR A 25 10.43 -11.95 -3.85
CA THR A 25 11.49 -12.99 -3.82
C THR A 25 11.90 -13.49 -5.21
N ASP A 26 11.30 -12.97 -6.27
CA ASP A 26 11.41 -13.47 -7.64
C ASP A 26 10.84 -14.88 -7.88
N VAL A 27 10.45 -15.59 -6.83
CA VAL A 27 10.03 -16.99 -6.88
C VAL A 27 8.60 -17.14 -6.36
N ILE A 28 7.73 -17.74 -7.15
CA ILE A 28 6.38 -18.10 -6.70
C ILE A 28 6.49 -19.27 -5.73
N ARG A 29 6.19 -19.05 -4.46
CA ARG A 29 6.10 -20.13 -3.47
C ARG A 29 4.75 -20.81 -3.60
N PHE A 30 4.72 -22.01 -4.18
CA PHE A 30 3.53 -22.87 -4.20
C PHE A 30 3.20 -23.36 -2.78
N LEU A 31 2.67 -22.48 -1.94
CA LEU A 31 1.79 -22.88 -0.86
C LEU A 31 0.50 -23.39 -1.51
N LEU A 32 -0.19 -24.36 -0.90
CA LEU A 32 -1.44 -25.02 -1.34
C LEU A 32 -2.60 -24.03 -1.63
N ARG A 33 -2.41 -23.11 -2.58
CA ARG A 33 -3.29 -21.99 -2.87
C ARG A 33 -3.56 -22.05 -4.37
N ASN A 34 -4.82 -22.18 -4.73
CA ASN A 34 -5.25 -22.29 -6.12
C ASN A 34 -4.68 -21.14 -6.96
N GLU A 35 -4.00 -21.48 -8.05
CA GLU A 35 -3.30 -20.54 -8.95
C GLU A 35 -4.27 -19.54 -9.63
N ASN A 36 -5.55 -19.91 -9.77
CA ASN A 36 -6.56 -19.12 -10.50
C ASN A 36 -7.04 -17.82 -9.80
N ILE A 37 -6.55 -17.52 -8.60
CA ILE A 37 -7.07 -16.43 -7.77
C ILE A 37 -6.14 -15.19 -7.74
N PHE A 38 -4.90 -15.31 -8.23
CA PHE A 38 -3.93 -14.21 -8.12
C PHE A 38 -3.82 -13.41 -9.42
N ASP A 39 -4.08 -12.11 -9.30
CA ASP A 39 -3.76 -11.11 -10.33
C ASP A 39 -2.24 -10.95 -10.41
N SER A 40 -1.73 -10.46 -11.54
CA SER A 40 -0.36 -10.01 -11.80
C SER A 40 0.24 -9.03 -10.77
N ARG A 41 -0.57 -8.57 -9.80
CA ARG A 41 -0.21 -7.54 -8.84
C ARG A 41 0.28 -8.15 -7.54
N LEU A 42 1.52 -7.80 -7.18
CA LEU A 42 2.22 -8.28 -6.01
C LEU A 42 1.83 -7.47 -4.77
N PHE A 43 0.62 -7.71 -4.23
CA PHE A 43 0.16 -6.99 -3.04
C PHE A 43 -0.11 -7.89 -1.83
N VAL A 44 -0.16 -7.23 -0.67
CA VAL A 44 -0.55 -7.78 0.63
C VAL A 44 -1.36 -6.72 1.39
N LEU A 45 -2.31 -7.18 2.20
CA LEU A 45 -3.09 -6.35 3.11
C LEU A 45 -2.61 -6.56 4.55
N ALA A 46 -2.82 -5.57 5.41
CA ALA A 46 -2.65 -5.77 6.83
C ALA A 46 -3.71 -6.72 7.41
N LYS A 47 -3.36 -7.39 8.49
CA LYS A 47 -4.22 -8.34 9.20
C LYS A 47 -5.41 -7.66 9.88
N GLU A 48 -5.16 -6.49 10.44
CA GLU A 48 -6.18 -5.67 11.10
C GLU A 48 -6.50 -4.45 10.25
N GLY A 49 -7.77 -4.07 10.24
CA GLY A 49 -8.27 -2.89 9.55
C GLY A 49 -8.92 -1.88 10.49
N TYR A 50 -9.20 -0.70 9.95
CA TYR A 50 -9.64 0.47 10.67
C TYR A 50 -11.09 0.83 10.36
N THR A 51 -11.85 1.29 11.37
CA THR A 51 -13.31 1.46 11.22
C THR A 51 -13.87 2.83 11.59
N SER A 52 -13.20 3.61 12.44
CA SER A 52 -13.88 4.80 13.03
C SER A 52 -13.01 5.98 13.45
N LYS A 53 -11.69 5.78 13.62
CA LYS A 53 -10.79 6.82 14.14
C LYS A 53 -9.88 7.37 13.05
N LYS A 54 -8.90 8.15 13.49
CA LYS A 54 -7.77 8.59 12.69
C LYS A 54 -6.59 7.66 12.93
N TYR A 55 -5.85 7.34 11.89
CA TYR A 55 -4.72 6.43 11.94
C TYR A 55 -3.59 6.99 11.11
N TYR A 56 -2.37 6.83 11.61
CA TYR A 56 -1.15 7.23 10.93
C TYR A 56 -0.14 6.11 10.98
N TRP A 57 0.56 5.89 9.87
CA TRP A 57 1.73 5.01 9.82
C TRP A 57 2.71 5.48 8.76
N GLU A 58 3.98 5.15 8.97
CA GLU A 58 5.06 5.46 8.04
C GLU A 58 5.62 4.19 7.40
N ILE A 59 6.00 4.31 6.14
CA ILE A 59 6.60 3.24 5.36
C ILE A 59 7.93 3.75 4.83
N ASN A 60 8.99 3.01 5.12
CA ASN A 60 10.26 3.18 4.43
C ASN A 60 10.19 2.42 3.09
N VAL A 61 10.32 3.18 1.99
CA VAL A 61 10.40 2.67 0.62
C VAL A 61 11.82 2.61 0.09
N GLY A 62 12.79 3.16 0.85
CA GLY A 62 14.21 3.10 0.54
C GLY A 62 14.54 3.68 -0.83
N THR A 63 15.27 2.91 -1.62
CA THR A 63 15.67 3.22 -3.00
C THR A 63 14.85 2.47 -4.04
N ARG A 64 13.75 1.82 -3.63
CA ARG A 64 12.90 1.01 -4.51
C ARG A 64 12.35 1.83 -5.67
N ARG A 65 12.44 1.27 -6.87
CA ARG A 65 11.90 1.89 -8.08
C ARG A 65 10.41 1.64 -8.27
N ASN A 66 9.89 0.53 -7.73
CA ASN A 66 8.48 0.19 -7.87
C ASN A 66 7.85 -0.12 -6.52
N TRP A 67 6.71 0.52 -6.26
CA TRP A 67 5.87 0.26 -5.10
C TRP A 67 4.49 0.89 -5.27
N ALA A 68 3.52 0.34 -4.56
CA ALA A 68 2.20 0.94 -4.41
C ALA A 68 1.74 0.84 -2.95
N LEU A 69 1.25 1.95 -2.40
CA LEU A 69 0.93 2.10 -0.98
C LEU A 69 -0.42 2.80 -0.80
N GLY A 70 -1.19 2.38 0.21
CA GLY A 70 -2.46 3.01 0.51
C GLY A 70 -3.35 2.20 1.42
N ILE A 71 -4.65 2.19 1.13
CA ILE A 71 -5.64 1.34 1.78
C ILE A 71 -6.53 0.66 0.76
N ALA A 72 -7.14 -0.44 1.19
CA ALA A 72 -8.22 -1.12 0.51
C ALA A 72 -9.42 -1.30 1.46
N HIS A 73 -10.63 -1.32 0.92
CA HIS A 73 -11.80 -1.74 1.69
C HIS A 73 -11.81 -3.28 1.87
N GLU A 74 -12.32 -3.82 2.97
CA GLU A 74 -12.27 -5.28 3.21
C GLU A 74 -13.08 -6.11 2.19
N SER A 75 -14.08 -5.50 1.54
CA SER A 75 -14.91 -6.17 0.54
C SER A 75 -14.31 -6.20 -0.87
N VAL A 76 -13.11 -5.63 -1.09
CA VAL A 76 -12.53 -5.56 -2.44
C VAL A 76 -12.26 -6.95 -3.02
N ALA A 77 -12.52 -7.08 -4.31
CA ALA A 77 -12.05 -8.23 -5.07
C ALA A 77 -10.53 -8.13 -5.27
N ARG A 78 -9.84 -9.28 -5.26
CA ARG A 78 -8.39 -9.35 -5.56
C ARG A 78 -8.05 -9.00 -7.02
N LYS A 79 -9.06 -8.95 -7.90
CA LYS A 79 -8.94 -8.66 -9.33
C LYS A 79 -9.62 -7.33 -9.64
N GLY A 80 -9.12 -6.63 -10.66
CA GLY A 80 -9.68 -5.35 -11.12
C GLY A 80 -8.69 -4.22 -10.92
N THR A 81 -9.01 -2.98 -11.33
CA THR A 81 -8.10 -1.82 -11.25
C THR A 81 -7.96 -1.30 -9.81
N LEU A 82 -6.75 -0.94 -9.37
CA LEU A 82 -6.56 -0.27 -8.06
C LEU A 82 -7.06 1.17 -8.20
N CYS A 83 -8.36 1.41 -8.06
CA CYS A 83 -8.93 2.75 -8.08
C CYS A 83 -10.02 2.89 -7.00
N PRO A 84 -10.37 4.13 -6.61
CA PRO A 84 -11.36 4.37 -5.57
C PRO A 84 -12.68 3.67 -5.84
N GLU A 85 -13.13 3.58 -7.09
CA GLU A 85 -14.40 2.94 -7.47
C GLU A 85 -14.41 1.44 -7.19
N ASN A 86 -13.23 0.81 -7.15
CA ASN A 86 -13.03 -0.59 -6.78
C ASN A 86 -12.60 -0.76 -5.32
N GLY A 87 -12.66 0.29 -4.51
CA GLY A 87 -12.32 0.26 -3.09
C GLY A 87 -10.83 0.33 -2.76
N PHE A 88 -10.01 0.89 -3.66
CA PHE A 88 -8.57 1.11 -3.44
C PHE A 88 -8.23 2.60 -3.47
N TRP A 89 -7.49 3.08 -2.48
CA TRP A 89 -6.97 4.45 -2.44
C TRP A 89 -5.47 4.38 -2.28
N VAL A 90 -4.76 4.46 -3.41
CA VAL A 90 -3.36 4.05 -3.52
C VAL A 90 -2.57 5.07 -4.33
N ILE A 91 -1.36 5.37 -3.86
CA ILE A 91 -0.33 6.05 -4.66
C ILE A 91 0.72 5.02 -5.11
N VAL A 92 1.33 5.28 -6.26
CA VAL A 92 2.25 4.37 -6.93
C VAL A 92 3.51 5.11 -7.33
N CYS A 93 4.66 4.45 -7.18
CA CYS A 93 5.90 4.80 -7.84
C CYS A 93 6.19 3.76 -8.92
N ALA A 94 6.44 4.24 -10.13
CA ALA A 94 6.90 3.43 -11.26
C ALA A 94 8.27 3.92 -11.74
N ASN A 95 9.17 2.98 -12.02
CA ASN A 95 10.50 3.24 -12.56
C ASN A 95 11.36 4.23 -11.71
N GLY A 96 11.02 4.43 -10.45
CA GLY A 96 11.73 5.30 -9.51
C GLY A 96 11.56 6.81 -9.77
N GLN A 97 10.71 7.20 -10.73
CA GLN A 97 10.56 8.61 -11.14
C GLN A 97 9.11 9.02 -11.37
N ASP A 98 8.24 8.09 -11.78
CA ASP A 98 6.84 8.37 -12.03
C ASP A 98 6.01 8.12 -10.77
N TYR A 99 5.45 9.19 -10.21
CA TYR A 99 4.59 9.12 -9.04
C TYR A 99 3.14 9.40 -9.43
N LEU A 100 2.23 8.48 -9.09
CA LEU A 100 0.84 8.51 -9.54
C LEU A 100 -0.12 8.34 -8.35
N ALA A 101 -1.18 9.12 -8.30
CA ALA A 101 -2.39 8.76 -7.57
C ALA A 101 -3.29 7.97 -8.50
N TYR A 102 -3.63 6.73 -8.12
CA TYR A 102 -4.47 5.88 -8.96
C TYR A 102 -5.96 6.22 -8.80
N THR A 103 -6.36 7.40 -9.27
CA THR A 103 -7.75 7.81 -9.50
C THR A 103 -8.25 7.29 -10.86
N ASN A 104 -9.51 7.54 -11.22
CA ASN A 104 -9.99 7.29 -12.59
C ASN A 104 -10.45 8.61 -13.24
N PRO A 105 -9.64 9.22 -14.14
CA PRO A 105 -8.32 8.79 -14.64
C PRO A 105 -7.20 8.99 -13.61
N TRP A 106 -6.03 8.37 -13.82
CA TRP A 106 -4.84 8.55 -12.96
C TRP A 106 -4.35 10.00 -12.95
N ILE A 107 -3.82 10.44 -11.81
CA ILE A 107 -3.24 11.77 -11.63
C ILE A 107 -1.73 11.66 -11.39
N CYS A 108 -0.93 12.40 -12.15
CA CYS A 108 0.50 12.52 -11.91
C CYS A 108 0.79 13.41 -10.70
N LEU A 109 1.60 12.92 -9.78
CA LEU A 109 2.02 13.64 -8.58
C LEU A 109 3.31 14.41 -8.88
N THR A 110 3.33 15.68 -8.49
CA THR A 110 4.55 16.50 -8.61
C THR A 110 5.43 16.24 -7.40
N VAL A 111 6.45 15.41 -7.59
CA VAL A 111 7.45 15.09 -6.57
C VAL A 111 8.77 15.77 -6.93
N THR A 112 9.35 16.48 -5.96
CA THR A 112 10.70 17.01 -6.12
C THR A 112 11.69 15.95 -5.62
N GLY A 113 12.61 15.46 -6.44
CA GLY A 113 13.57 14.43 -6.02
C GLY A 113 12.93 13.05 -5.85
N TYR A 114 13.45 12.23 -4.93
CA TYR A 114 12.97 10.87 -4.67
C TYR A 114 12.29 10.76 -3.30
N LEU A 115 11.25 9.92 -3.22
CA LEU A 115 10.60 9.56 -1.97
C LEU A 115 11.27 8.32 -1.38
N SER A 116 11.80 8.43 -0.17
CA SER A 116 12.36 7.29 0.59
C SER A 116 11.50 6.91 1.78
N LYS A 117 10.62 7.81 2.24
CA LYS A 117 9.67 7.53 3.33
C LYS A 117 8.33 8.20 3.08
N ILE A 118 7.26 7.42 3.20
CA ILE A 118 5.87 7.84 2.98
C ILE A 118 5.10 7.78 4.30
N GLY A 119 4.43 8.87 4.64
CA GLY A 119 3.45 8.92 5.71
C GLY A 119 2.06 8.73 5.13
N ILE A 120 1.23 7.88 5.76
CA ILE A 120 -0.16 7.69 5.37
C ILE A 120 -1.04 8.06 6.55
N PHE A 121 -1.95 9.00 6.33
CA PHE A 121 -2.92 9.45 7.31
C PHE A 121 -4.33 9.13 6.83
N LEU A 122 -5.00 8.24 7.56
CA LEU A 122 -6.39 7.89 7.34
C LEU A 122 -7.26 8.62 8.37
N ASP A 123 -8.15 9.51 7.91
CA ASP A 123 -9.15 10.20 8.72
C ASP A 123 -10.54 9.68 8.32
N ILE A 124 -10.99 8.61 8.98
CA ILE A 124 -12.29 7.99 8.69
C ILE A 124 -13.45 8.95 8.97
N PRO A 125 -13.50 9.70 10.09
CA PRO A 125 -14.54 10.71 10.31
C PRO A 125 -14.61 11.76 9.19
N ALA A 126 -13.47 12.20 8.68
CA ALA A 126 -13.40 13.14 7.57
C ALA A 126 -13.53 12.49 6.18
N LYS A 127 -13.61 11.16 6.12
CA LYS A 127 -13.65 10.36 4.88
C LYS A 127 -12.49 10.67 3.95
N GLN A 128 -11.27 10.76 4.50
CA GLN A 128 -10.09 11.13 3.74
C GLN A 128 -8.91 10.21 4.03
N ILE A 129 -8.08 10.02 3.00
CA ILE A 129 -6.74 9.47 3.16
C ILE A 129 -5.74 10.39 2.47
N SER A 130 -4.72 10.78 3.23
CA SER A 130 -3.66 11.70 2.80
C SER A 130 -2.31 11.02 2.84
N PHE A 131 -1.47 11.35 1.85
CA PHE A 131 -0.13 10.82 1.67
C PHE A 131 0.89 11.95 1.79
N TYR A 132 2.01 11.68 2.45
CA TYR A 132 3.03 12.69 2.74
C TYR A 132 4.43 12.19 2.41
N ASP A 133 5.26 13.10 1.89
CA ASP A 133 6.71 12.98 1.99
C ASP A 133 7.10 13.35 3.41
N VAL A 134 7.52 12.36 4.20
CA VAL A 134 7.82 12.56 5.61
C VAL A 134 9.04 13.46 5.81
N PHE A 135 10.04 13.35 4.93
CA PHE A 135 11.28 14.12 5.08
C PHE A 135 11.07 15.60 4.78
N LYS A 136 10.22 15.90 3.79
CA LYS A 136 9.91 17.28 3.41
C LYS A 136 8.71 17.85 4.16
N ALA A 137 7.99 17.02 4.90
CA ALA A 137 6.75 17.36 5.57
C ALA A 137 5.72 18.01 4.61
N VAL A 138 5.65 17.50 3.37
CA VAL A 138 4.70 18.00 2.35
C VAL A 138 3.67 16.94 2.00
N ALA A 139 2.43 17.37 1.79
CA ALA A 139 1.37 16.53 1.27
C ALA A 139 1.65 16.21 -0.20
N LEU A 140 1.57 14.92 -0.55
CA LEU A 140 1.69 14.42 -1.91
C LEU A 140 0.32 14.40 -2.59
N TYR A 141 -0.67 13.84 -1.90
CA TYR A 141 -2.03 13.70 -2.42
C TYR A 141 -3.03 13.36 -1.31
N THR A 142 -4.28 13.76 -1.48
CA THR A 142 -5.40 13.38 -0.60
C THR A 142 -6.56 12.86 -1.43
N PHE A 143 -7.01 11.64 -1.14
CA PHE A 143 -8.25 11.12 -1.69
C PHE A 143 -9.43 11.42 -0.77
N SER A 144 -10.60 11.63 -1.39
CA SER A 144 -11.89 11.55 -0.71
C SER A 144 -12.44 10.12 -0.81
N ILE A 145 -12.90 9.57 0.31
CA ILE A 145 -13.55 8.26 0.41
C ILE A 145 -15.04 8.49 0.19
N ALA A 146 -15.53 8.23 -1.02
CA ALA A 146 -16.92 8.50 -1.40
C ALA A 146 -17.92 7.58 -0.66
N ASP A 147 -19.14 8.09 -0.46
CA ASP A 147 -20.22 7.42 0.28
C ASP A 147 -20.79 6.16 -0.41
N GLY A 148 -20.40 5.88 -1.66
CA GLY A 148 -20.93 4.76 -2.45
C GLY A 148 -20.30 3.41 -2.15
N ILE A 149 -19.17 3.36 -1.46
CA ILE A 149 -18.62 2.12 -0.90
C ILE A 149 -19.30 1.92 0.44
N SER A 150 -19.78 0.70 0.70
CA SER A 150 -20.42 0.35 1.98
C SER A 150 -19.55 0.88 3.13
N GLN A 151 -20.03 1.93 3.80
CA GLN A 151 -19.31 2.52 4.93
C GLN A 151 -19.23 1.57 6.11
N GLU A 152 -20.06 0.52 6.06
CA GLU A 152 -19.92 -0.67 6.85
C GLU A 152 -18.72 -1.48 6.34
N GLY A 153 -17.62 -1.36 7.06
CA GLY A 153 -16.49 -2.24 6.91
C GLY A 153 -15.19 -1.67 7.43
N LYS A 154 -14.12 -2.42 7.21
CA LYS A 154 -12.75 -2.08 7.60
C LYS A 154 -11.96 -1.56 6.41
N PHE A 155 -11.18 -0.53 6.65
CA PHE A 155 -10.10 -0.10 5.75
C PHE A 155 -8.80 -0.77 6.16
N LEU A 156 -8.25 -1.58 5.26
CA LEU A 156 -7.04 -2.35 5.46
C LEU A 156 -5.85 -1.63 4.81
N PRO A 157 -4.77 -1.35 5.56
CA PRO A 157 -3.51 -0.92 4.97
C PRO A 157 -3.08 -1.83 3.82
N PHE A 158 -2.70 -1.23 2.70
CA PHE A 158 -2.36 -1.89 1.45
C PHE A 158 -0.89 -1.63 1.11
N PHE A 159 -0.18 -2.71 0.73
CA PHE A 159 1.22 -2.67 0.34
C PHE A 159 1.45 -3.52 -0.89
N SER A 160 2.22 -3.00 -1.83
CA SER A 160 2.63 -3.73 -3.03
C SER A 160 4.04 -3.37 -3.45
N THR A 161 4.81 -4.38 -3.84
CA THR A 161 6.18 -4.22 -4.36
C THR A 161 6.21 -3.79 -5.83
N GLY A 162 5.05 -3.46 -6.41
CA GLY A 162 4.89 -3.11 -7.81
C GLY A 162 4.49 -4.30 -8.68
N LEU A 163 4.76 -4.19 -9.98
CA LEU A 163 4.58 -5.30 -10.93
C LEU A 163 5.77 -6.26 -10.83
N ALA A 164 5.55 -7.52 -11.18
CA ALA A 164 6.64 -8.47 -11.34
C ALA A 164 7.59 -7.96 -12.44
N ALA A 165 8.82 -7.64 -12.05
CA ALA A 165 9.89 -7.22 -12.94
C ALA A 165 10.93 -8.33 -13.06
N ALA A 166 11.66 -8.37 -14.18
CA ALA A 166 12.77 -9.31 -14.38
C ALA A 166 13.90 -9.11 -13.36
N GLU A 167 14.06 -7.87 -12.86
CA GLU A 167 14.98 -7.52 -11.79
C GLU A 167 14.19 -6.80 -10.69
N PRO A 168 13.67 -7.54 -9.69
CA PRO A 168 12.91 -6.92 -8.61
C PRO A 168 13.82 -6.12 -7.68
N ASP A 169 13.29 -5.03 -7.14
CA ASP A 169 13.97 -4.26 -6.09
C ASP A 169 14.21 -5.16 -4.86
N THR A 170 15.46 -5.27 -4.42
CA THR A 170 15.88 -6.15 -3.33
C THR A 170 15.58 -5.62 -1.93
N GLU A 171 15.45 -4.29 -1.78
CA GLU A 171 15.13 -3.65 -0.52
C GLU A 171 13.66 -3.87 -0.15
N PRO A 172 13.30 -4.34 1.06
CA PRO A 172 11.91 -4.52 1.45
C PRO A 172 11.19 -3.18 1.66
N LEU A 173 9.89 -3.16 1.39
CA LEU A 173 9.02 -2.16 2.01
C LEU A 173 8.95 -2.45 3.52
N ALA A 174 9.15 -1.44 4.36
CA ALA A 174 9.19 -1.63 5.82
C ALA A 174 8.27 -0.64 6.54
N ILE A 175 7.36 -1.16 7.35
CA ILE A 175 6.54 -0.38 8.27
C ILE A 175 7.44 0.12 9.42
N LEU A 176 7.42 1.42 9.67
CA LEU A 176 8.19 2.03 10.76
C LEU A 176 7.41 1.99 12.07
N GLN A 177 8.14 1.82 13.16
CA GLN A 177 7.61 2.00 14.51
C GLN A 177 7.94 3.39 15.01
N PHE A 178 6.98 3.98 15.70
CA PHE A 178 7.25 5.08 16.61
C PHE A 178 7.55 4.43 17.97
N SER A 179 8.74 4.66 18.51
CA SER A 179 9.00 4.42 19.94
C SER A 179 8.35 5.56 20.72
N ASP A 180 7.71 5.25 21.84
CA ASP A 180 7.12 6.24 22.76
C ASP A 180 8.19 7.08 23.52
N ASP A 181 9.44 7.11 23.03
CA ASP A 181 10.61 7.70 23.68
C ASP A 181 11.10 9.02 23.04
N ASP A 182 10.32 9.66 22.17
CA ASP A 182 10.61 11.00 21.61
C ASP A 182 9.73 12.11 22.24
#